data_AF-A0A4Z1AFI9-F1
#
_entry.id   AF-A0A4Z1AFI9-F1
#
_cell.length_a   1.000
_cell.length_b   1.000
_cell.length_c   1.000
_cell.angle_alpha   90.00
_cell.angle_beta   90.00
_cell.angle_gamma   90.00
#
_symmetry.space_group_name_H-M   'P 1'
#
loop_
_entity.id
_entity.type
_entity.pdbx_description
1 polymer ?
#
loop_
_entity_poly.entity_id
_entity_poly.type
_entity_poly.pdbx_seq_one_letter_code
_entity_poly.pdbx_strand_id
1 'polypeptide(L)'
;MEESKPNNLEFLKKSETKIKHEEKLCPNCNRSFECKVGSISLCQCTKVNLSLEERNYLATQYADCLCYQCMETLAFEYRITKSYKAITWSF
;
A
#
# COMPACT_ATOMS: atom_id res chain seq x y z
N MET A 1 -32.08 50.87 -18.77
CA MET A 1 -31.18 50.76 -17.61
C MET A 1 -31.72 49.59 -16.78
N GLU A 2 -31.56 48.38 -17.34
CA GLU A 2 -30.44 47.46 -17.04
C GLU A 2 -30.60 46.92 -15.61
N GLU A 3 -31.25 45.77 -15.46
CA GLU A 3 -30.59 44.45 -15.29
C GLU A 3 -29.65 44.47 -14.08
N SER A 4 -29.89 43.75 -12.98
CA SER A 4 -29.70 42.29 -12.94
C SER A 4 -30.09 41.73 -11.56
N LYS A 5 -30.90 40.66 -11.55
CA LYS A 5 -30.88 39.58 -10.55
C LYS A 5 -30.66 38.32 -11.40
N PRO A 6 -29.80 37.34 -11.05
CA PRO A 6 -29.90 36.62 -9.79
C PRO A 6 -28.61 36.05 -9.17
N ASN A 7 -28.79 35.54 -7.94
CA ASN A 7 -27.97 34.52 -7.30
C ASN A 7 -27.46 33.45 -8.28
N ASN A 8 -26.15 33.19 -8.30
CA ASN A 8 -25.60 31.84 -8.27
C ASN A 8 -24.07 31.86 -8.19
N LEU A 9 -23.55 30.92 -7.41
CA LEU A 9 -22.42 30.10 -7.82
C LEU A 9 -21.08 30.80 -8.08
N GLU A 10 -20.30 31.05 -7.02
CA GLU A 10 -18.86 30.71 -7.02
C GLU A 10 -18.40 30.26 -5.62
N PHE A 11 -19.26 29.53 -4.91
CA PHE A 11 -18.86 28.68 -3.80
C PHE A 11 -19.18 27.23 -4.16
N LEU A 12 -18.61 26.77 -5.27
CA LEU A 12 -18.69 25.37 -5.63
C LEU A 12 -17.39 24.94 -6.30
N LYS A 13 -16.62 24.17 -5.53
CA LYS A 13 -15.76 23.11 -6.04
C LYS A 13 -14.69 23.57 -7.03
N LYS A 14 -13.61 24.13 -6.48
CA LYS A 14 -12.30 23.65 -6.95
C LYS A 14 -11.94 22.37 -6.19
N SER A 15 -12.80 21.36 -6.34
CA SER A 15 -12.38 19.97 -6.22
C SER A 15 -11.52 19.72 -7.46
N GLU A 16 -10.26 20.17 -7.38
CA GLU A 16 -9.23 19.72 -8.30
C GLU A 16 -9.33 18.20 -8.34
N THR A 17 -9.66 17.71 -9.53
CA THR A 17 -9.68 16.32 -9.93
C THR A 17 -8.31 15.73 -9.63
N LYS A 18 -8.13 15.30 -8.37
CA LYS A 18 -6.99 14.49 -7.94
C LYS A 18 -6.96 13.31 -8.89
N ILE A 19 -5.90 13.23 -9.69
CA ILE A 19 -5.53 12.05 -10.46
C ILE A 19 -5.72 10.87 -9.50
N LYS A 20 -6.66 9.98 -9.83
CA LYS A 20 -6.92 8.79 -9.04
C LYS A 20 -5.67 7.95 -9.13
N HIS A 21 -4.77 8.14 -8.17
CA HIS A 21 -3.74 7.17 -7.88
C HIS A 21 -4.45 5.83 -7.71
N GLU A 22 -3.90 4.78 -8.31
CA GLU A 22 -4.52 3.45 -8.31
C GLU A 22 -4.50 2.90 -6.88
N GLU A 23 -5.52 3.29 -6.10
CA GLU A 23 -5.73 2.80 -4.75
C GLU A 23 -6.15 1.35 -4.87
N LYS A 24 -5.28 0.45 -4.40
CA LYS A 24 -5.54 -0.98 -4.32
C LYS A 24 -5.92 -1.35 -2.89
N LEU A 25 -6.66 -2.44 -2.74
CA LEU A 25 -6.93 -3.03 -1.43
C LEU A 25 -5.89 -4.09 -1.11
N CYS A 26 -5.32 -4.04 0.09
CA CYS A 26 -4.39 -5.06 0.55
C CYS A 26 -5.14 -6.38 0.82
N PRO A 27 -4.75 -7.52 0.22
CA PRO A 27 -5.44 -8.80 0.44
C PRO A 27 -5.29 -9.35 1.87
N ASN A 28 -4.30 -8.89 2.64
CA ASN A 28 -4.08 -9.34 4.02
C ASN A 28 -4.92 -8.57 5.06
N CYS A 29 -5.08 -7.26 4.91
CA CYS A 29 -5.77 -6.41 5.90
C CYS A 29 -6.96 -5.62 5.36
N ASN A 30 -7.28 -5.76 4.07
CA ASN A 30 -8.37 -5.07 3.37
C ASN A 30 -8.33 -3.54 3.41
N ARG A 31 -7.20 -2.93 3.83
CA ARG A 31 -7.01 -1.47 3.78
C ARG A 31 -6.61 -1.02 2.38
N SER A 32 -7.12 0.14 1.96
CA SER A 32 -6.65 0.80 0.74
C SER A 32 -5.23 1.32 0.93
N PHE A 33 -4.43 1.21 -0.12
CA PHE A 33 -3.07 1.72 -0.16
C PHE A 33 -2.68 2.14 -1.57
N GLU A 34 -1.66 2.99 -1.64
CA GLU A 34 -1.16 3.53 -2.89
C GLU A 34 -0.22 2.50 -3.55
N CYS A 35 -0.68 1.90 -4.65
CA CYS A 35 0.10 1.01 -5.48
C CYS A 35 0.38 1.69 -6.82
N LYS A 36 1.64 2.07 -7.06
CA LYS A 36 2.05 2.74 -8.31
C LYS A 36 3.06 1.88 -9.05
N VAL A 37 2.62 0.79 -9.66
CA VAL A 37 3.52 -0.11 -10.40
C VAL A 37 4.24 0.60 -11.56
N GLY A 38 3.58 1.55 -12.23
CA GLY A 38 4.17 2.38 -13.28
C GLY A 38 5.16 3.44 -12.76
N SER A 39 5.25 3.65 -11.45
CA SER A 39 6.21 4.55 -10.81
C SER A 39 6.62 3.93 -9.47
N ILE A 40 7.30 2.79 -9.56
CA ILE A 40 7.60 1.93 -8.40
C ILE A 40 8.28 2.69 -7.26
N SER A 41 9.13 3.68 -7.58
CA SER A 41 9.79 4.55 -6.60
C SER A 41 8.82 5.29 -5.66
N LEU A 42 7.59 5.52 -6.10
CA LEU A 42 6.53 6.17 -5.33
C LEU A 42 5.57 5.18 -4.64
N CYS A 43 5.72 3.87 -4.89
CA CYS A 43 4.85 2.86 -4.31
C CYS A 43 5.15 2.65 -2.82
N GLN A 44 4.13 2.35 -2.01
CA GLN A 44 4.37 2.08 -0.58
C GLN A 44 5.28 0.86 -0.33
N CYS A 45 5.33 -0.09 -1.27
CA CYS A 45 6.17 -1.28 -1.15
C CYS A 45 7.68 -0.98 -1.17
N THR A 46 8.13 0.17 -1.67
CA THR A 46 9.56 0.52 -1.66
C THR A 46 10.04 1.02 -0.31
N LYS A 47 9.12 1.34 0.61
CA LYS A 47 9.45 1.80 1.95
C LYS A 47 9.93 0.66 2.86
N VAL A 48 9.66 -0.59 2.51
CA VAL A 48 10.10 -1.77 3.27
C VAL A 48 11.35 -2.37 2.62
N ASN A 49 12.32 -2.77 3.44
CA ASN A 49 13.48 -3.51 2.99
C ASN A 49 13.25 -5.00 3.25
N LEU A 50 13.22 -5.79 2.18
CA LEU A 50 12.99 -7.23 2.23
C LEU A 50 14.16 -7.98 1.58
N SER A 51 14.72 -8.93 2.32
CA SER A 51 15.65 -9.93 1.80
C SER A 51 14.99 -10.77 0.69
N LEU A 52 15.81 -11.50 -0.07
CA LEU A 52 15.30 -12.37 -1.14
C LEU A 52 14.38 -13.47 -0.57
N GLU A 53 14.74 -14.04 0.58
CA GLU A 53 13.94 -15.07 1.24
C GLU A 53 12.60 -14.53 1.73
N GLU A 54 12.57 -13.35 2.35
CA GLU A 54 11.32 -12.70 2.78
C GLU A 54 10.42 -12.39 1.57
N ARG A 55 10.99 -11.89 0.47
CA ARG A 55 10.23 -11.65 -0.78
C ARG A 55 9.64 -12.92 -1.35
N ASN A 56 10.43 -14.00 -1.41
CA ASN A 56 9.94 -15.29 -1.88
C ASN A 56 8.84 -15.83 -0.96
N TYR A 57 9.01 -15.73 0.36
CA TYR A 57 7.98 -16.12 1.32
C TYR A 57 6.67 -15.37 1.06
N LEU A 58 6.70 -14.05 0.93
CA LEU A 58 5.49 -13.27 0.63
C LEU A 58 4.86 -13.67 -0.71
N ALA A 59 5.66 -13.87 -1.76
CA ALA A 59 5.19 -14.26 -3.08
C ALA A 59 4.53 -15.65 -3.13
N THR A 60 4.88 -16.55 -2.20
CA THR A 60 4.19 -17.85 -2.08
C THR A 60 2.80 -17.73 -1.45
N GLN A 61 2.55 -16.71 -0.65
CA GLN A 61 1.30 -16.53 0.10
C GLN A 61 0.34 -15.55 -0.57
N TYR A 62 0.86 -14.57 -1.30
CA TYR A 62 0.08 -13.48 -1.88
C TYR A 62 0.43 -13.27 -3.35
N ALA A 63 -0.59 -13.28 -4.22
CA ALA A 63 -0.45 -13.06 -5.66
C ALA A 63 -0.57 -11.58 -6.08
N ASP A 64 -0.98 -10.69 -5.18
CA ASP A 64 -1.12 -9.25 -5.44
C ASP A 64 -0.33 -8.43 -4.40
N CYS A 65 -0.26 -7.12 -4.64
CA CYS A 65 0.49 -6.18 -3.83
C CYS A 65 -0.08 -6.06 -2.41
N LEU A 66 0.82 -6.02 -1.42
CA LEU A 66 0.49 -5.77 -0.02
C LEU A 66 0.76 -4.29 0.34
N CYS A 67 0.07 -3.78 1.36
CA CYS A 67 0.43 -2.48 1.92
C CYS A 67 1.72 -2.57 2.73
N TYR A 68 2.40 -1.43 2.91
CA TYR A 68 3.66 -1.33 3.65
C TYR A 68 3.61 -2.01 5.03
N GLN A 69 2.56 -1.71 5.80
CA GLN A 69 2.37 -2.26 7.15
C GLN A 69 2.33 -3.80 7.14
N CYS A 70 1.59 -4.40 6.21
CA CYS A 70 1.52 -5.86 6.12
C CYS A 70 2.84 -6.47 5.69
N MET A 71 3.56 -5.86 4.74
CA MET A 71 4.88 -6.37 4.35
C MET A 71 5.87 -6.34 5.52
N GLU A 72 5.88 -5.26 6.31
CA GLU A 72 6.75 -5.12 7.48
C GLU A 72 6.43 -6.15 8.56
N THR A 73 5.14 -6.33 8.89
CA THR A 73 4.69 -7.34 9.87
C THR A 73 5.04 -8.76 9.44
N LEU A 74 4.71 -9.13 8.20
CA LEU A 74 4.95 -10.49 7.69
C LEU A 74 6.45 -10.80 7.57
N ALA A 75 7.28 -9.81 7.22
CA ALA A 75 8.74 -9.96 7.25
C ALA A 75 9.25 -10.20 8.67
N PHE A 76 8.72 -9.47 9.65
CA PHE A 76 9.04 -9.71 11.06
C PHE A 76 8.65 -11.12 11.50
N GLU A 77 7.43 -11.56 11.22
CA GLU A 77 6.96 -12.92 11.51
C GLU A 77 7.85 -14.01 10.87
N TYR A 78 8.27 -13.80 9.62
CA TYR A 78 9.19 -14.69 8.93
C TYR A 78 10.53 -14.80 9.66
N ARG A 79 11.14 -13.68 10.05
CA ARG A 79 12.42 -13.64 10.78
C ARG A 79 12.33 -14.35 12.14
N ILE A 80 11.24 -14.12 12.87
CA ILE A 80 10.99 -14.76 14.16
C ILE A 80 10.85 -16.28 13.98
N THR A 81 10.02 -16.72 13.04
CA THR A 81 9.80 -18.13 12.74
C THR A 81 11.09 -18.83 12.30
N LYS A 82 11.90 -18.18 11.46
CA LYS A 82 13.21 -18.68 11.03
C LYS A 82 14.15 -18.87 12.23
N SER A 83 14.20 -17.88 13.13
CA SER A 83 15.03 -17.93 14.34
C SER A 83 14.61 -19.08 15.26
N TYR A 84 13.31 -19.26 15.50
CA TYR A 84 12.81 -20.37 16.31
C TYR A 84 13.18 -21.74 15.72
N LYS A 85 13.00 -21.94 14.40
CA LYS A 85 13.37 -23.19 13.74
C LYS A 85 14.86 -23.51 13.92
N ALA A 86 15.73 -22.51 13.76
CA ALA A 86 17.17 -22.67 13.95
C ALA A 86 17.53 -23.13 15.37
N ILE A 87 16.86 -22.60 16.38
CA ILE A 87 17.06 -23.01 17.78
C ILE A 87 16.55 -24.44 18.01
N THR A 88 15.36 -24.76 17.50
CA THR A 88 14.73 -26.09 17.72
C THR A 88 15.44 -27.24 17.02
N TRP A 89 16.24 -26.98 15.98
CA TRP A 89 17.04 -28.00 15.28
C TRP A 89 18.39 -28.28 15.93
N SER A 90 18.64 -27.70 17.11
CA SER A 90 19.89 -27.86 17.87
C SER A 90 19.78 -28.84 19.05
N PHE A 91 18.76 -29.71 19.05
CA PHE A 91 18.56 -30.81 20.01
C PHE A 91 18.31 -32.11 19.27
#